data_AF-A0A061JMX0-F1
#
_entry.id   AF-A0A061JMX0-F1
#
_cell.length_a   1.000
_cell.length_b   1.000
_cell.length_c   1.000
_cell.angle_alpha   90.00
_cell.angle_beta   90.00
_cell.angle_gamma   90.00
#
_symmetry.space_group_name_H-M   'P 1'
#
loop_
_entity.id
_entity.type
_entity.pdbx_description
1 polymer ?
#
loop_
_entity_poly.entity_id
_entity_poly.type
_entity_poly.pdbx_seq_one_letter_code
_entity_poly.pdbx_strand_id
1 'polypeptide(L)'
;MNLEAPHAAIEIAVIGFEIAGVLAITFGSFIALYRFFFNYKGAALTDRSRSLRQDIGGAIVLGLEFLVAADVIRTVVIEPSLRNVAVLGLIVFVRTFLSYTLHMENKSRES
;
A
#
# COMPACT_ATOMS: atom_id res chain seq x y z
N MET A 1 -7.96 37.77 -2.78
CA MET A 1 -8.40 36.58 -2.03
C MET A 1 -7.53 35.41 -2.43
N ASN A 2 -6.89 34.79 -1.45
CA ASN A 2 -5.79 33.83 -1.58
C ASN A 2 -6.24 32.54 -2.28
N LEU A 3 -5.89 32.38 -3.57
CA LEU A 3 -6.20 31.17 -4.35
C LEU A 3 -5.03 30.15 -4.37
N GLU A 4 -3.87 30.49 -3.79
CA GLU A 4 -2.70 29.60 -3.70
C GLU A 4 -2.69 28.70 -2.44
N ALA A 5 -3.31 29.17 -1.35
CA ALA A 5 -3.38 28.43 -0.09
C ALA A 5 -4.03 27.02 -0.18
N PRO A 6 -5.13 26.80 -0.93
CA PRO A 6 -5.76 25.47 -0.97
C PRO A 6 -4.86 24.45 -1.67
N HIS A 7 -4.27 24.80 -2.83
CA HIS A 7 -3.44 23.89 -3.62
C HIS A 7 -2.21 23.40 -2.84
N ALA A 8 -1.52 24.33 -2.15
CA ALA A 8 -0.36 23.98 -1.32
C ALA A 8 -0.73 23.05 -0.15
N ALA A 9 -1.88 23.26 0.50
CA ALA A 9 -2.33 22.40 1.60
C ALA A 9 -2.64 20.97 1.13
N ILE A 10 -3.21 20.84 -0.08
CA ILE A 10 -3.52 19.55 -0.70
C ILE A 10 -2.24 18.81 -1.08
N GLU A 11 -1.25 19.49 -1.67
CA GLU A 11 0.05 18.88 -1.97
C GLU A 11 0.75 18.37 -0.71
N ILE A 12 0.75 19.16 0.37
CA ILE A 12 1.33 18.74 1.66
C ILE A 12 0.63 17.48 2.19
N ALA A 13 -0.71 17.43 2.10
CA ALA A 13 -1.47 16.26 2.51
C ALA A 13 -1.09 15.03 1.67
N VAL A 14 -1.05 15.17 0.35
CA VAL A 14 -0.67 14.09 -0.58
C VAL A 14 0.73 13.55 -0.27
N ILE A 15 1.71 14.44 -0.10
CA ILE A 15 3.09 14.07 0.27
C ILE A 15 3.10 13.36 1.64
N GLY A 16 2.31 13.84 2.60
CA GLY A 16 2.16 13.19 3.91
C GLY A 16 1.67 11.75 3.80
N PHE A 17 0.65 11.50 2.98
CA PHE A 17 0.14 10.16 2.70
C PHE A 17 1.17 9.29 1.95
N GLU A 18 1.89 9.85 0.98
CA GLU A 18 2.96 9.14 0.26
C GLU A 18 4.07 8.68 1.20
N ILE A 19 4.57 9.59 2.04
CA ILE A 19 5.60 9.29 3.04
C ILE A 19 5.08 8.24 4.02
N ALA A 20 3.88 8.40 4.57
CA ALA A 20 3.31 7.43 5.50
C ALA A 20 3.21 6.02 4.88
N GLY A 21 2.76 5.94 3.62
CA GLY A 21 2.68 4.69 2.87
C GLY A 21 4.04 4.04 2.67
N VAL A 22 5.03 4.80 2.20
CA VAL A 22 6.40 4.30 2.01
C VAL A 22 7.03 3.85 3.33
N LEU A 23 6.84 4.60 4.41
CA LEU A 23 7.36 4.25 5.72
C LEU A 23 6.68 2.98 6.26
N ALA A 24 5.37 2.84 6.11
CA ALA A 24 4.65 1.64 6.53
C ALA A 24 5.17 0.37 5.82
N ILE A 25 5.35 0.44 4.50
CA ILE A 25 5.92 -0.68 3.72
C ILE A 25 7.34 -0.96 4.18
N THR A 26 8.16 0.08 4.26
CA THR A 26 9.60 -0.05 4.54
C THR A 26 9.83 -0.58 5.95
N PHE A 27 9.34 0.12 6.99
CA PHE A 27 9.54 -0.29 8.37
C PHE A 27 8.83 -1.60 8.69
N GLY A 28 7.60 -1.81 8.20
CA GLY A 28 6.89 -3.06 8.41
C GLY A 28 7.63 -4.26 7.81
N SER A 29 8.17 -4.10 6.59
CA SER A 29 9.00 -5.15 5.96
C SER A 29 10.32 -5.39 6.70
N PHE A 30 10.99 -4.31 7.15
CA PHE A 30 12.22 -4.42 7.94
C PHE A 30 11.99 -5.11 9.29
N ILE A 31 10.90 -4.77 9.99
CA ILE A 31 10.52 -5.40 11.26
C ILE A 31 10.20 -6.87 11.04
N ALA A 32 9.45 -7.20 9.98
CA ALA A 32 9.12 -8.59 9.64
C ALA A 32 10.40 -9.41 9.38
N LEU A 33 11.35 -8.84 8.65
CA LEU A 33 12.64 -9.48 8.37
C LEU A 33 13.48 -9.63 9.64
N TYR A 34 13.55 -8.59 10.46
CA TYR A 34 14.23 -8.64 11.75
C TYR A 34 13.64 -9.73 12.64
N ARG A 35 12.31 -9.84 12.75
CA ARG A 35 11.65 -10.91 13.51
C ARG A 35 11.95 -12.28 12.93
N PHE A 36 11.99 -12.44 11.61
CA PHE A 36 12.34 -13.70 10.97
C PHE A 36 13.75 -14.17 11.33
N PHE A 37 14.72 -13.25 11.34
CA PHE A 37 16.11 -13.56 11.68
C PHE A 37 16.35 -13.65 13.18
N PHE A 38 15.70 -12.88 14.04
CA PHE A 38 16.05 -12.83 15.47
C PHE A 38 15.12 -13.65 16.37
N ASN A 39 13.90 -13.98 15.91
CA ASN A 39 12.98 -14.81 16.68
C ASN A 39 13.25 -16.30 16.40
N TYR A 40 14.11 -16.88 17.25
CA TYR A 40 14.86 -18.12 16.96
C TYR A 40 14.39 -19.38 17.70
N LYS A 41 13.34 -19.31 18.53
CA LYS A 41 13.06 -20.43 19.45
C LYS A 41 12.00 -21.40 18.89
N GLY A 42 12.47 -22.41 18.15
CA GLY A 42 11.80 -23.71 18.04
C GLY A 42 10.67 -23.89 17.02
N ALA A 43 10.34 -22.89 16.20
CA ALA A 43 9.32 -23.03 15.17
C ALA A 43 9.83 -23.77 13.92
N ALA A 44 8.99 -24.62 13.32
CA ALA A 44 9.29 -25.27 12.06
C ALA A 44 9.53 -24.22 10.95
N LEU A 45 10.40 -24.53 9.98
CA LEU A 45 10.72 -23.62 8.86
C LEU A 45 9.46 -23.14 8.11
N THR A 46 8.43 -23.99 8.04
CA THR A 46 7.13 -23.71 7.43
C THR A 46 6.39 -22.58 8.15
N ASP A 47 6.33 -22.62 9.49
CA ASP A 47 5.63 -21.62 10.31
C ASP A 47 6.34 -20.27 10.25
N ARG A 48 7.68 -20.31 10.22
CA ARG A 48 8.51 -19.11 10.10
C ARG A 48 8.28 -18.40 8.75
N SER A 49 8.22 -19.15 7.65
CA SER A 49 7.93 -18.58 6.31
C SER A 49 6.52 -18.01 6.23
N ARG A 50 5.53 -18.69 6.83
CA ARG A 50 4.14 -18.20 6.87
C ARG A 50 4.02 -16.89 7.67
N SER A 51 4.66 -16.80 8.83
CA SER A 51 4.67 -15.57 9.64
C SER A 51 5.35 -14.41 8.93
N LEU A 52 6.49 -14.63 8.26
CA LEU A 52 7.16 -13.59 7.47
C LEU A 52 6.25 -13.05 6.35
N ARG A 53 5.59 -13.96 5.60
CA ARG A 53 4.66 -13.57 4.52
C ARG A 53 3.45 -12.80 5.04
N GLN A 54 2.91 -13.17 6.20
CA GLN A 54 1.81 -12.45 6.83
C GLN A 54 2.23 -11.05 7.27
N ASP A 55 3.38 -10.91 7.94
CA ASP A 55 3.87 -9.62 8.43
C ASP A 55 4.21 -8.68 7.26
N ILE A 56 4.93 -9.17 6.23
CA ILE A 56 5.23 -8.40 5.02
C ILE A 56 3.94 -8.05 4.26
N GLY A 57 3.03 -9.01 4.09
CA GLY A 57 1.76 -8.80 3.42
C GLY A 57 0.93 -7.71 4.10
N GLY A 58 0.86 -7.74 5.43
CA GLY A 58 0.18 -6.71 6.22
C GLY A 58 0.81 -5.32 6.07
N ALA A 59 2.14 -5.22 6.12
CA ALA A 59 2.87 -3.97 5.91
C ALA A 59 2.62 -3.38 4.51
N ILE A 60 2.62 -4.23 3.48
CA ILE A 60 2.35 -3.83 2.10
C ILE A 60 0.91 -3.33 1.97
N VAL A 61 -0.09 -4.08 2.46
CA VAL A 61 -1.50 -3.68 2.37
C VAL A 61 -1.74 -2.33 3.05
N LEU A 62 -1.23 -2.15 4.27
CA LEU A 62 -1.35 -0.90 5.01
C LEU A 62 -0.73 0.28 4.25
N GLY A 63 0.50 0.12 3.77
CA GLY A 63 1.14 1.18 3.00
C GLY A 63 0.42 1.49 1.69
N LEU A 64 -0.12 0.46 1.04
CA LEU A 64 -0.93 0.58 -0.15
C LEU A 64 -2.25 1.35 0.10
N GLU A 65 -2.86 1.27 1.29
CA GLU A 65 -4.02 2.09 1.64
C GLU A 65 -3.66 3.59 1.67
N PHE A 66 -2.54 3.96 2.29
CA PHE A 66 -2.06 5.35 2.31
C PHE A 66 -1.68 5.85 0.92
N LEU A 67 -0.97 5.04 0.13
CA LEU A 67 -0.57 5.43 -1.23
C LEU A 67 -1.77 5.64 -2.16
N VAL A 68 -2.83 4.84 -2.02
CA VAL A 68 -4.06 5.07 -2.81
C VAL A 68 -4.82 6.29 -2.34
N ALA A 69 -4.86 6.58 -1.03
CA ALA A 69 -5.45 7.82 -0.55
C ALA A 69 -4.75 9.06 -1.15
N ALA A 70 -3.42 9.05 -1.19
CA ALA A 70 -2.63 10.11 -1.84
C ALA A 70 -3.00 10.29 -3.33
N ASP A 71 -3.09 9.19 -4.07
CA ASP A 71 -3.37 9.17 -5.50
C ASP A 71 -4.79 9.66 -5.83
N VAL A 72 -5.78 9.25 -5.03
CA VAL A 72 -7.17 9.74 -5.13
C VAL A 72 -7.25 11.25 -4.86
N ILE A 73 -6.59 11.74 -3.81
CA ILE A 73 -6.60 13.17 -3.49
C ILE A 73 -5.94 13.98 -4.61
N ARG A 74 -4.75 13.54 -5.08
CA ARG A 74 -4.01 14.20 -6.17
C ARG A 74 -4.87 14.34 -7.43
N THR A 75 -5.57 13.28 -7.82
CA THR A 75 -6.33 13.23 -9.06
C THR A 75 -7.69 13.94 -9.00
N VAL A 76 -8.40 13.87 -7.87
CA VAL A 76 -9.69 14.56 -7.71
C VAL A 76 -9.51 16.07 -7.61
N VAL A 77 -8.39 16.53 -7.04
CA VAL A 77 -8.27 17.92 -6.58
C VAL A 77 -7.29 18.75 -7.41
N ILE A 78 -6.19 18.19 -7.89
CA ILE A 78 -5.14 18.97 -8.58
C ILE A 78 -5.36 18.97 -10.10
N GLU A 79 -5.81 17.85 -10.68
CA GLU A 79 -6.04 17.72 -12.13
C GLU A 79 -7.43 17.15 -12.46
N PRO A 80 -8.49 17.97 -12.37
CA PRO A 80 -9.82 17.57 -12.82
C PRO A 80 -9.88 17.56 -14.36
N SER A 81 -9.22 16.59 -14.99
CA SER A 81 -9.34 16.30 -16.42
C SER A 81 -9.85 14.88 -16.62
N LEU A 82 -10.79 14.69 -17.55
CA LEU A 82 -11.35 13.36 -17.87
C LEU A 82 -10.26 12.34 -18.26
N ARG A 83 -9.14 12.81 -18.83
CA ARG A 83 -7.99 11.97 -19.15
C ARG A 83 -7.27 11.48 -17.89
N ASN A 84 -7.04 12.34 -16.91
CA ASN A 84 -6.31 11.96 -15.69
C ASN A 84 -7.18 11.09 -14.77
N VAL A 85 -8.49 11.35 -14.72
CA VAL A 85 -9.46 10.46 -14.07
C VAL A 85 -9.53 9.08 -14.75
N ALA A 86 -9.44 9.02 -16.09
CA ALA A 86 -9.41 7.74 -16.81
C ALA A 86 -8.12 6.94 -16.54
N VAL A 87 -6.97 7.60 -16.46
CA VAL A 87 -5.69 6.96 -16.10
C VAL A 87 -5.72 6.45 -14.66
N LEU A 88 -6.24 7.24 -13.71
CA LEU A 88 -6.45 6.80 -12.32
C LEU A 88 -7.39 5.59 -12.26
N GLY A 89 -8.54 5.66 -12.96
CA GLY A 89 -9.50 4.57 -13.02
C GLY A 89 -8.86 3.28 -13.52
N LEU A 90 -7.97 3.38 -14.51
CA LEU A 90 -7.19 2.24 -15.00
C LEU A 90 -6.20 1.70 -13.96
N ILE A 91 -5.47 2.56 -13.25
CA ILE A 91 -4.52 2.16 -12.20
C ILE A 91 -5.25 1.43 -11.05
N VAL A 92 -6.35 2.01 -10.57
CA VAL A 92 -7.20 1.41 -9.53
C VAL A 92 -7.80 0.07 -10.00
N PHE A 93 -8.21 0.00 -11.27
CA PHE A 93 -8.72 -1.24 -11.87
C PHE A 93 -7.65 -2.34 -11.91
N VAL A 94 -6.44 -2.03 -12.39
CA VAL A 94 -5.31 -2.99 -12.40
C VAL A 94 -4.99 -3.46 -10.98
N ARG A 95 -4.97 -2.56 -10.00
CA ARG A 95 -4.75 -2.92 -8.60
C ARG A 95 -5.82 -3.85 -8.07
N THR A 96 -7.09 -3.53 -8.31
CA THR A 96 -8.23 -4.35 -7.88
C THR A 96 -8.14 -5.74 -8.51
N PHE A 97 -7.87 -5.82 -9.82
CA PHE A 97 -7.76 -7.07 -10.53
C PHE A 97 -6.60 -7.93 -10.01
N LEU A 98 -5.39 -7.37 -9.88
CA LEU A 98 -4.23 -8.08 -9.38
C LEU A 98 -4.42 -8.54 -7.92
N SER A 99 -4.93 -7.67 -7.06
CA SER A 99 -5.24 -8.01 -5.67
C SER A 99 -6.30 -9.11 -5.57
N TYR A 100 -7.31 -9.07 -6.43
CA TYR A 100 -8.36 -10.08 -6.50
C TYR A 100 -7.82 -11.44 -6.96
N THR A 101 -6.99 -11.46 -8.01
CA THR A 101 -6.33 -12.67 -8.51
C THR A 101 -5.44 -13.32 -7.45
N LEU A 102 -4.62 -12.52 -6.74
CA LEU A 102 -3.76 -13.03 -5.67
C LEU A 102 -4.57 -13.59 -4.49
N HIS A 103 -5.70 -12.96 -4.15
CA HIS A 103 -6.60 -13.47 -3.10
C HIS A 103 -7.23 -14.81 -3.49
N MET A 104 -7.64 -14.96 -4.76
CA MET A 104 -8.15 -16.24 -5.27
C MET A 104 -7.09 -17.34 -5.31
N GLU A 105 -5.85 -17.04 -5.69
CA GLU A 105 -4.77 -18.02 -5.67
C GLU A 105 -4.51 -18.53 -4.24
N ASN A 106 -4.46 -17.63 -3.26
CA ASN A 106 -4.28 -18.01 -1.86
C ASN A 106 -5.42 -18.90 -1.37
N LYS A 107 -6.67 -18.61 -1.75
CA LYS A 107 -7.84 -19.43 -1.39
C LYS A 107 -7.83 -20.82 -2.04
N SER A 108 -7.21 -20.95 -3.22
CA SER A 108 -7.09 -22.23 -3.92
C SER A 108 -6.04 -23.16 -3.33
N ARG A 109 -5.05 -22.64 -2.58
CA ARG A 109 -3.94 -23.44 -2.00
C ARG A 109 -4.25 -24.04 -0.63
N GLU A 110 -5.43 -23.77 -0.05
CA GLU A 110 -5.88 -24.33 1.23
C GLU A 110 -6.89 -25.48 1.09
N SER A 111 -7.10 -25.98 -0.15
CA SER A 111 -7.93 -27.15 -0.47
C SER A 111 -7.10 -28.39 -0.81
#